data_AF-A0A9P7CIX5-F1
#
_entry.id   AF-A0A9P7CIX5-F1
#
_cell.length_a   1.000
_cell.length_b   1.000
_cell.length_c   1.000
_cell.angle_alpha   90.00
_cell.angle_beta   90.00
_cell.angle_gamma   90.00
#
_symmetry.space_group_name_H-M   'P 1'
#
loop_
_entity.id
_entity.type
_entity.pdbx_description
1 polymer ?
#
loop_
_entity_poly.entity_id
_entity_poly.type
_entity_poly.pdbx_seq_one_letter_code
_entity_poly.pdbx_strand_id
1 'polypeptide(L)'
;MSNNKPVRLSISQKIELLDQNATGQLNQTELGEWSMKKFNLDQPLVQQTISNILKNAETLYSNINVVNNGKSLKTTRYPQLDEVAKFVADMNNNDLPVNRDSILRYVRHIA
;
A
#
# COMPACT_ATOMS: atom_id res chain seq x y z
N MET A 1 -10.65 -35.25 -3.63
CA MET A 1 -10.50 -33.86 -4.15
C MET A 1 -9.79 -33.03 -3.10
N SER A 2 -8.66 -32.39 -3.45
CA SER A 2 -7.93 -31.50 -2.53
C SER A 2 -8.77 -30.25 -2.26
N ASN A 3 -8.95 -29.92 -0.97
CA ASN A 3 -9.61 -28.70 -0.53
C ASN A 3 -8.66 -27.51 -0.76
N ASN A 4 -8.57 -27.00 -2.00
CA ASN A 4 -7.76 -25.83 -2.33
C ASN A 4 -8.43 -24.56 -1.81
N LYS A 5 -8.35 -24.33 -0.49
CA LYS A 5 -8.66 -23.01 0.06
C LYS A 5 -7.60 -22.02 -0.44
N PRO A 6 -7.99 -20.83 -0.95
CA PRO A 6 -7.02 -19.86 -1.42
C PRO A 6 -6.14 -19.39 -0.26
N VAL A 7 -4.85 -19.72 -0.31
CA VAL A 7 -3.85 -19.26 0.66
C VAL A 7 -3.61 -17.77 0.43
N ARG A 8 -4.04 -16.95 1.39
CA ARG A 8 -3.85 -15.50 1.33
C ARG A 8 -2.54 -15.12 2.01
N LEU A 9 -1.54 -14.77 1.22
CA LEU A 9 -0.27 -14.22 1.72
C LEU A 9 -0.42 -12.75 2.13
N SER A 10 0.27 -12.36 3.19
CA SER A 10 0.46 -10.96 3.58
C SER A 10 1.34 -10.22 2.55
N ILE A 11 1.33 -8.89 2.60
CA ILE A 11 2.19 -8.07 1.72
C ILE A 11 3.66 -8.42 1.97
N SER A 12 4.11 -8.45 3.24
CA SER A 12 5.48 -8.80 3.62
C SER A 12 5.92 -10.18 3.11
N GLN A 13 5.06 -11.20 3.21
CA GLN A 13 5.37 -12.54 2.69
C GLN A 13 5.54 -12.56 1.17
N LYS A 14 4.72 -11.80 0.44
CA LYS A 14 4.86 -11.68 -1.02
C LYS A 14 6.17 -11.02 -1.40
N ILE A 15 6.64 -10.05 -0.62
CA ILE A 15 7.90 -9.35 -0.87
C ILE A 15 9.09 -10.26 -0.60
N GLU A 16 9.09 -10.99 0.51
CA GLU A 16 10.14 -11.95 0.81
C GLU A 16 10.24 -13.04 -0.27
N LEU A 17 9.11 -13.43 -0.86
CA LEU A 17 9.07 -14.31 -2.03
C LEU A 17 9.70 -13.65 -3.28
N LEU A 18 9.43 -12.36 -3.53
CA LEU A 18 10.04 -11.62 -4.64
C LEU A 18 11.56 -11.51 -4.48
N ASP A 19 12.02 -11.19 -3.26
CA ASP A 19 13.44 -11.10 -2.92
C ASP A 19 14.12 -12.46 -3.14
N GLN A 20 13.48 -13.55 -2.71
CA GLN A 20 13.99 -14.90 -2.93
C GLN A 20 14.03 -15.27 -4.42
N ASN A 21 13.02 -14.88 -5.20
CA ASN A 21 13.02 -15.08 -6.65
C ASN A 21 14.15 -14.28 -7.34
N ALA A 22 14.48 -13.08 -6.85
CA ALA A 22 15.54 -12.25 -7.40
C ALA A 22 16.95 -12.85 -7.21
N THR A 23 17.12 -13.79 -6.27
CA THR A 23 18.38 -14.54 -6.13
C THR A 23 18.68 -15.44 -7.34
N GLY A 24 17.65 -15.76 -8.15
CA GLY A 24 17.76 -16.60 -9.36
C GLY A 24 18.03 -18.08 -9.08
N GLN A 25 17.99 -18.52 -7.82
CA GLN A 25 18.38 -19.87 -7.41
C GLN A 25 17.26 -20.91 -7.52
N LEU A 26 16.00 -20.49 -7.49
CA LEU A 26 14.83 -21.37 -7.43
C LEU A 26 13.91 -21.15 -8.64
N ASN A 27 13.41 -22.24 -9.22
CA ASN A 27 12.34 -22.18 -10.20
C ASN A 27 10.97 -21.96 -9.51
N GLN A 28 9.91 -21.68 -10.28
CA GLN A 28 8.59 -21.36 -9.71
C GLN A 28 7.99 -22.49 -8.85
N THR A 29 8.26 -23.77 -9.17
CA THR A 29 7.79 -24.89 -8.34
C THR A 29 8.53 -24.93 -7.02
N GLU A 30 9.85 -24.79 -7.06
CA GLU A 30 10.71 -24.76 -5.87
C GLU A 30 10.41 -23.54 -4.98
N LEU A 31 10.08 -22.38 -5.58
CA LEU A 31 9.59 -21.20 -4.87
C LEU A 31 8.29 -21.47 -4.13
N GLY A 32 7.38 -22.27 -4.71
CA GLY A 32 6.14 -22.66 -4.07
C GLY A 32 6.35 -23.55 -2.85
N GLU A 33 7.25 -24.53 -2.96
CA GLU A 33 7.64 -25.41 -1.84
C GLU A 33 8.44 -24.67 -0.75
N TRP A 34 9.36 -23.81 -1.17
CA TRP A 34 10.12 -22.95 -0.25
C TRP A 34 9.17 -22.05 0.55
N SER A 35 8.21 -21.41 -0.12
CA SER A 35 7.23 -20.55 0.54
C SER A 35 6.36 -21.31 1.54
N MET A 36 6.00 -22.56 1.23
CA MET A 36 5.26 -23.43 2.15
C MET A 36 6.06 -23.68 3.43
N LYS A 37 7.32 -24.10 3.29
CA LYS A 37 8.21 -24.37 4.44
C LYS A 37 8.51 -23.11 5.24
N LYS A 38 8.76 -22.00 4.55
CA LYS A 38 9.13 -20.72 5.16
C LYS A 38 7.97 -20.07 5.91
N PHE A 39 6.76 -20.12 5.36
CA PHE A 39 5.58 -19.46 5.93
C PHE A 39 4.65 -20.41 6.70
N ASN A 40 5.06 -21.67 6.90
CA ASN A 40 4.26 -22.73 7.52
C ASN A 40 2.86 -22.87 6.88
N LEU A 41 2.80 -22.91 5.55
CA LEU A 41 1.55 -23.09 4.81
C LEU A 41 1.15 -24.56 4.78
N ASP A 42 -0.15 -24.85 4.75
CA ASP A 42 -0.66 -26.23 4.63
C ASP A 42 -0.32 -26.86 3.27
N GLN A 43 -0.09 -26.04 2.23
CA GLN A 43 0.17 -26.47 0.87
C GLN A 43 1.15 -25.54 0.13
N PRO A 44 1.89 -26.06 -0.88
CA PRO A 44 2.70 -25.24 -1.77
C PRO A 44 1.86 -24.22 -2.54
N LEU A 45 2.44 -23.05 -2.80
CA LEU A 45 1.82 -22.08 -3.68
C LEU A 45 1.80 -22.61 -5.11
N VAL A 46 0.64 -22.52 -5.77
CA VAL A 46 0.53 -22.88 -7.18
C VAL A 46 1.28 -21.87 -8.05
N GLN A 47 1.87 -22.35 -9.15
CA GLN A 47 2.68 -21.51 -10.06
C GLN A 47 1.93 -20.28 -10.57
N GLN A 48 0.61 -20.38 -10.79
CA GLN A 48 -0.20 -19.23 -11.20
C GLN A 48 -0.21 -18.11 -10.16
N THR A 49 -0.28 -18.45 -8.87
CA THR A 49 -0.23 -17.47 -7.78
C THR A 49 1.13 -16.79 -7.72
N ILE A 50 2.21 -17.56 -7.89
CA ILE A 50 3.58 -17.04 -7.95
C ILE A 50 3.74 -16.09 -9.13
N SER A 51 3.30 -16.49 -10.32
CA SER A 51 3.33 -15.63 -11.52
C SER A 51 2.55 -14.32 -11.31
N ASN A 52 1.37 -14.39 -10.70
CA ASN A 52 0.57 -13.21 -10.39
C ASN A 52 1.26 -12.29 -9.37
N ILE A 53 2.00 -12.84 -8.40
CA ILE A 53 2.79 -12.04 -7.45
C ILE A 53 3.95 -11.35 -8.18
N LEU A 54 4.70 -12.11 -8.99
CA LEU A 54 5.83 -11.59 -9.77
C LEU A 54 5.41 -10.47 -10.73
N LYS A 55 4.28 -10.62 -11.43
CA LYS A 55 3.73 -9.58 -12.31
C LYS A 55 3.35 -8.29 -11.57
N ASN A 56 2.99 -8.39 -10.29
CA ASN A 56 2.59 -7.24 -9.48
C ASN A 56 3.72 -6.71 -8.58
N ALA A 57 4.98 -7.08 -8.85
CA ALA A 57 6.13 -6.73 -8.02
C ALA A 57 6.27 -5.21 -7.80
N GLU A 58 6.20 -4.40 -8.85
CA GLU A 58 6.32 -2.93 -8.75
C GLU A 58 5.28 -2.32 -7.80
N THR A 59 4.03 -2.76 -7.92
CA THR A 59 2.93 -2.30 -7.05
C THR A 59 3.15 -2.76 -5.61
N LEU A 60 3.63 -3.98 -5.39
CA LEU A 60 3.90 -4.53 -4.06
C LEU A 60 5.02 -3.76 -3.35
N TYR A 61 6.15 -3.49 -4.03
CA TYR A 61 7.23 -2.68 -3.48
C TYR A 61 6.82 -1.23 -3.23
N SER A 62 6.04 -0.63 -4.14
CA SER A 62 5.50 0.73 -3.96
C SER A 62 4.63 0.85 -2.71
N ASN A 63 3.80 -0.18 -2.42
CA ASN A 63 2.97 -0.20 -1.22
C ASN A 63 3.80 -0.27 0.07
N ILE A 64 4.96 -0.93 0.09
CA ILE A 64 5.87 -0.91 1.25
C ILE A 64 6.37 0.51 1.51
N ASN A 65 6.81 1.22 0.46
CA ASN A 65 7.30 2.58 0.60
C ASN A 65 6.21 3.50 1.18
N VAL A 66 4.95 3.29 0.78
CA VAL A 66 3.80 4.01 1.36
C VAL A 66 3.55 3.62 2.82
N VAL A 67 3.65 2.34 3.18
CA VAL A 67 3.45 1.86 4.57
C VAL A 67 4.59 2.32 5.49
N ASN A 68 5.84 2.27 5.02
CA ASN A 68 7.04 2.66 5.77
C ASN A 68 7.21 4.18 5.89
N ASN A 69 6.74 4.96 4.91
CA ASN A 69 6.81 6.42 4.98
C ASN A 69 5.71 7.05 5.86
N GLY A 70 4.91 6.26 6.59
CA GLY A 70 3.96 6.72 7.63
C GLY A 70 2.83 7.64 7.14
N LYS A 71 2.92 8.16 5.93
CA LYS A 71 1.89 8.93 5.25
C LYS A 71 1.14 7.96 4.37
N SER A 72 0.19 7.25 5.00
CA SER A 72 -0.91 6.63 4.28
C SER A 72 -1.36 7.60 3.19
N LEU A 73 -1.27 7.19 1.92
CA LEU A 73 -1.97 7.85 0.82
C LEU A 73 -3.48 7.63 1.05
N LYS A 74 -4.02 8.25 2.11
CA LYS A 74 -5.44 8.50 2.17
C LYS A 74 -5.66 9.49 1.05
N THR A 75 -6.23 9.03 -0.05
CA THR A 75 -6.98 9.91 -0.93
C THR A 75 -7.89 10.72 0.00
N THR A 76 -7.60 12.02 0.11
CA THR A 76 -8.41 12.93 0.89
C THR A 76 -9.81 12.86 0.30
N ARG A 77 -10.79 12.36 1.08
CA ARG A 77 -12.20 12.24 0.65
C ARG A 77 -12.78 13.57 0.16
N TYR A 78 -12.08 14.67 0.44
CA TYR A 78 -12.40 16.03 0.07
C TYR A 78 -11.11 16.71 -0.40
N PRO A 79 -10.82 16.73 -1.71
CA PRO A 79 -9.66 17.43 -2.27
C PRO A 79 -9.63 18.92 -1.89
N GLN A 80 -10.82 19.52 -1.71
CA GLN A 80 -10.97 20.91 -1.25
C GLN A 80 -10.38 21.19 0.14
N LEU A 81 -10.10 20.16 0.96
CA LEU A 81 -9.44 20.37 2.27
C LEU A 81 -7.97 20.77 2.12
N ASP A 82 -7.30 20.39 1.03
CA ASP A 82 -5.93 20.83 0.77
C ASP A 82 -5.88 22.34 0.47
N GLU A 83 -6.93 22.89 -0.16
CA GLU A 83 -7.05 24.34 -0.37
C GLU A 83 -7.33 25.09 0.94
N VAL A 84 -8.15 24.52 1.82
CA VAL A 84 -8.38 25.08 3.16
C VAL A 84 -7.08 25.11 3.97
N ALA A 85 -6.25 24.07 3.87
CA ALA A 85 -4.96 24.03 4.56
C ALA A 85 -3.99 25.12 4.05
N LYS A 86 -3.95 25.36 2.73
CA LYS A 86 -3.18 26.46 2.12
C LYS A 86 -3.70 27.82 2.60
N PHE A 87 -5.01 28.03 2.59
CA PHE A 87 -5.64 29.26 3.09
C PHE A 87 -5.29 29.56 4.55
N VAL A 88 -5.30 28.55 5.43
CA VAL A 88 -4.92 28.72 6.83
C VAL A 88 -3.42 29.06 6.96
N ALA A 89 -2.55 28.44 6.18
CA ALA A 89 -1.13 28.75 6.16
C ALA A 89 -0.88 30.19 5.70
N ASP A 90 -1.56 30.63 4.64
CA ASP A 90 -1.47 32.00 4.13
C ASP A 90 -1.95 33.02 5.16
N MET A 91 -3.08 32.77 5.85
CA MET A 91 -3.54 33.65 6.92
C MET A 91 -2.53 33.78 8.06
N ASN A 92 -1.96 32.65 8.51
CA ASN A 92 -0.94 32.67 9.56
C ASN A 92 0.32 33.42 9.13
N ASN A 93 0.75 33.28 7.87
CA ASN A 93 1.91 33.99 7.32
C ASN A 93 1.67 35.51 7.19
N ASN A 94 0.42 35.95 7.14
CA ASN A 94 0.03 37.35 7.06
C ASN A 94 -0.42 37.92 8.42
N ASP A 95 -0.14 37.22 9.52
CA ASP A 95 -0.58 37.58 10.89
C ASP A 95 -2.10 37.81 11.02
N LEU A 96 -2.89 37.18 10.14
CA LEU A 96 -4.34 37.29 10.15
C LEU A 96 -4.96 36.27 11.12
N PRO A 97 -6.01 36.63 11.86
CA PRO A 97 -6.64 35.72 12.80
C PRO A 97 -7.39 34.60 12.07
N VAL A 98 -6.92 33.36 12.24
CA VAL A 98 -7.62 32.16 11.76
C VAL A 98 -8.71 31.79 12.77
N ASN A 99 -9.98 32.00 12.40
CA ASN A 99 -11.12 31.65 13.25
C ASN A 99 -12.08 30.70 12.52
N ARG A 100 -12.99 30.07 13.27
CA ARG A 100 -13.93 29.10 12.71
C ARG A 100 -14.81 29.70 11.60
N ASP A 101 -15.17 30.97 11.74
CA ASP A 101 -16.06 31.65 10.80
C ASP A 101 -15.35 31.94 9.46
N SER A 102 -14.08 32.37 9.50
CA SER A 102 -13.27 32.60 8.30
C SER A 102 -13.02 31.31 7.52
N ILE A 103 -12.76 30.20 8.22
CA ILE A 103 -12.63 28.87 7.60
C ILE A 103 -13.96 28.44 6.96
N LEU A 104 -15.08 28.56 7.67
CA LEU A 104 -16.40 28.17 7.13
C LEU A 104 -16.83 29.01 5.93
N ARG A 105 -16.53 30.32 5.95
CA ARG A 105 -16.80 31.22 4.83
C ARG A 105 -15.98 30.85 3.60
N TYR A 106 -14.71 30.49 3.78
CA TYR A 106 -13.86 30.03 2.70
C TYR A 106 -14.31 28.67 2.15
N VAL A 107 -14.64 27.71 3.02
CA VAL A 107 -15.17 26.39 2.61
C VAL A 107 -16.46 26.53 1.78
N ARG A 108 -17.37 27.42 2.17
CA ARG A 108 -18.60 27.72 1.39
C ARG A 108 -18.34 28.40 0.04
N HIS A 109 -17.16 28.98 -0.15
CA HIS A 109 -16.81 29.64 -1.40
C HIS A 109 -16.21 28.65 -2.41
N ILE A 110 -15.53 27.61 -1.93
CA ILE A 110 -14.82 26.62 -2.76
C ILE A 110 -15.58 25.30 -2.96
N ALA A 111 -16.75 25.13 -2.33
CA ALA A 111 -17.62 23.95 -2.41
C ALA A 111 -19.03 24.32 -2.85
#